data_AF-A0A9E1S719-F1
#
_entry.id   AF-A0A9E1S719-F1
#
_cell.length_a   1.000
_cell.length_b   1.000
_cell.length_c   1.000
_cell.angle_alpha   90.00
_cell.angle_beta   90.00
_cell.angle_gamma   90.00
#
_symmetry.space_group_name_H-M   'P 1'
#
loop_
_entity.id
_entity.type
_entity.pdbx_description
1 polymer ?
#
loop_
_entity_poly.entity_id
_entity_poly.type
_entity_poly.pdbx_seq_one_letter_code
_entity_poly.pdbx_strand_id
1 'polypeptide(L)'
;MKNPQLTTEVFGPTTLLVSYEDKEDLLKVAREMEGQLTASFFGHKEMLSSHENLLDLMETRAGRLLFNQFPTGVEVCESIVHGGPYPATTDSRSTSVGTGAILRFARPVCYQGFPDEFLPEELREENPGGIKRKEG
;
A
#
# COMPACT_ATOMS: atom_id res chain seq x y z
N MET A 1 22.26 10.50 -1.29
CA MET A 1 22.51 11.12 -2.62
C MET A 1 23.27 12.45 -2.47
N LYS A 2 24.01 12.95 -3.48
CA LYS A 2 24.71 14.26 -3.39
C LYS A 2 23.78 15.48 -3.43
N ASN A 3 22.58 15.35 -4.01
CA ASN A 3 21.58 16.41 -4.06
C ASN A 3 20.20 15.86 -3.65
N PRO A 4 19.79 16.03 -2.38
CA PRO A 4 18.50 15.53 -1.89
C PRO A 4 17.27 16.14 -2.59
N GLN A 5 17.38 17.33 -3.17
CA GLN A 5 16.24 17.98 -3.84
C GLN A 5 15.77 17.23 -5.10
N LEU A 6 16.60 16.34 -5.64
CA LEU A 6 16.25 15.53 -6.81
C LEU A 6 15.19 14.46 -6.52
N THR A 7 14.91 14.16 -5.25
CA THR A 7 13.85 13.21 -4.87
C THR A 7 12.52 13.89 -4.62
N THR A 8 12.49 15.23 -4.58
CA THR A 8 11.25 15.99 -4.36
C THR A 8 10.40 15.97 -5.61
N GLU A 9 9.10 15.71 -5.44
CA GLU A 9 8.13 15.75 -6.52
C GLU A 9 8.10 17.14 -7.20
N VAL A 10 8.08 17.14 -8.53
CA VAL A 10 7.76 18.31 -9.35
C VAL A 10 6.42 18.07 -10.03
N PHE A 11 5.36 18.71 -9.53
CA PHE A 11 4.02 18.53 -10.07
C PHE A 11 3.90 19.16 -11.47
N GLY A 12 4.02 18.32 -12.50
CA GLY A 12 4.00 18.74 -13.91
C GLY A 12 4.53 17.67 -14.86
N PRO A 13 4.61 17.95 -16.17
CA PRO A 13 5.10 17.01 -17.18
C PRO A 13 6.64 16.94 -17.16
N THR A 14 7.22 16.43 -16.07
CA THR A 14 8.67 16.31 -15.88
C THR A 14 9.00 14.92 -15.34
N THR A 15 10.18 14.42 -15.68
CA THR A 15 10.70 13.15 -15.17
C THR A 15 12.21 13.27 -14.94
N LEU A 16 12.74 12.42 -14.07
CA LEU A 16 14.17 12.29 -13.81
C LEU A 16 14.62 10.89 -14.20
N LEU A 17 15.63 10.82 -15.06
CA LEU A 17 16.32 9.57 -15.40
C LEU A 17 17.59 9.47 -14.55
N VAL A 18 17.73 8.36 -13.82
CA VAL A 18 18.91 8.07 -13.01
C VAL A 18 19.58 6.82 -13.57
N SER A 19 20.77 6.98 -14.14
CA SER A 19 21.61 5.86 -14.57
C SER A 19 22.41 5.30 -13.40
N TYR A 20 22.62 3.99 -13.39
CA TYR A 20 23.41 3.25 -12.40
C TYR A 20 24.31 2.24 -13.12
N GLU A 21 25.42 1.85 -12.50
CA GLU A 21 26.38 0.91 -13.12
C GLU A 21 26.05 -0.54 -12.77
N ASP A 22 25.58 -0.78 -11.54
CA ASP A 22 25.30 -2.12 -11.04
C ASP A 22 24.08 -2.19 -10.10
N LYS A 23 23.76 -3.41 -9.66
CA LYS A 23 22.63 -3.66 -8.76
C LYS A 23 22.79 -2.97 -7.40
N GLU A 24 24.01 -2.82 -6.91
CA GLU A 24 24.25 -2.19 -5.60
C GLU A 24 23.98 -0.69 -5.68
N ASP A 25 24.34 -0.04 -6.79
CA ASP A 25 23.97 1.35 -7.05
C ASP A 25 22.46 1.56 -7.11
N LEU A 26 21.73 0.66 -7.80
CA LEU A 26 20.27 0.68 -7.81
C LEU A 26 19.69 0.54 -6.39
N LEU A 27 20.22 -0.36 -5.58
CA LEU A 27 19.79 -0.53 -4.18
C LEU A 27 20.12 0.70 -3.33
N LYS A 28 21.27 1.35 -3.53
CA LYS A 28 21.59 2.63 -2.85
C LYS A 28 20.56 3.70 -3.18
N VAL A 29 20.17 3.84 -4.46
CA VAL A 29 19.14 4.80 -4.89
C VAL A 29 17.80 4.47 -4.24
N ALA A 30 17.37 3.20 -4.29
CA ALA A 30 16.09 2.77 -3.72
C ALA A 30 16.01 2.96 -2.19
N ARG A 31 17.12 2.78 -1.46
CA ARG A 31 17.17 2.97 0.00
C ARG A 31 16.91 4.42 0.40
N GLU A 32 17.34 5.36 -0.43
CA GLU A 32 17.20 6.80 -0.22
C GLU A 32 15.82 7.33 -0.60
N MET A 33 14.99 6.51 -1.27
CA MET A 33 13.61 6.88 -1.57
C MET A 33 12.77 6.92 -0.29
N GLU A 34 12.00 7.99 -0.13
CA GLU A 34 10.96 8.08 0.89
C GLU A 34 9.73 7.25 0.50
N GLY A 35 8.68 7.28 1.32
CA GLY A 35 7.43 6.61 1.02
C GLY A 35 6.77 7.09 -0.28
N GLN A 36 6.36 6.14 -1.12
CA GLN A 36 5.75 6.33 -2.43
C GLN A 36 4.34 5.76 -2.46
N LEU A 37 3.47 6.29 -3.33
CA LEU A 37 2.19 5.65 -3.65
C LEU A 37 2.42 4.33 -4.39
N THR A 38 3.39 4.32 -5.30
CA THR A 38 3.64 3.20 -6.21
C THR A 38 5.12 2.98 -6.47
N ALA A 39 5.49 1.74 -6.78
CA ALA A 39 6.74 1.42 -7.45
C ALA A 39 6.49 0.48 -8.64
N SER A 40 7.01 0.82 -9.81
CA SER A 40 6.87 0.03 -11.03
C SER A 40 8.20 -0.62 -11.41
N PHE A 41 8.13 -1.91 -11.71
CA PHE A 41 9.25 -2.70 -12.21
C PHE A 41 9.01 -3.06 -13.67
N PHE A 42 10.00 -2.81 -14.53
CA PHE A 42 9.94 -3.17 -15.95
C PHE A 42 11.05 -4.14 -16.28
N GLY A 43 10.71 -5.27 -16.88
CA GLY A 43 11.68 -6.30 -17.25
C GLY A 43 11.07 -7.69 -17.45
N HIS A 44 11.94 -8.68 -17.45
CA HIS A 44 11.57 -10.09 -17.56
C HIS A 44 11.26 -10.70 -16.19
N LYS A 45 10.41 -11.72 -16.15
CA LYS A 45 9.97 -12.35 -14.90
C LYS A 45 11.14 -12.97 -14.12
N GLU A 46 12.11 -13.52 -14.84
CA GLU A 46 13.32 -14.14 -14.29
C GLU A 46 14.20 -13.12 -13.55
N MET A 47 14.03 -11.82 -13.83
CA MET A 47 14.75 -10.75 -13.15
C MET A 47 14.21 -10.49 -11.74
N LEU A 48 12.95 -10.82 -11.45
CA LEU A 48 12.38 -10.65 -10.11
C LEU A 48 13.14 -11.50 -9.08
N SER A 49 13.44 -12.76 -9.42
CA SER A 49 14.24 -13.66 -8.58
C SER A 49 15.68 -13.18 -8.39
N SER A 50 16.25 -12.50 -9.39
CA SER A 50 17.59 -11.92 -9.23
C SER A 50 17.59 -10.57 -8.50
N HIS A 51 16.43 -10.01 -8.17
CA HIS A 51 16.25 -8.69 -7.53
C HIS A 51 15.33 -8.74 -6.29
N GLU A 52 15.24 -9.87 -5.59
CA GLU A 52 14.41 -10.03 -4.38
C GLU A 52 14.68 -8.92 -3.34
N ASN A 53 15.95 -8.62 -3.04
CA ASN A 53 16.30 -7.52 -2.13
C ASN A 53 15.72 -6.15 -2.54
N LEU A 54 15.52 -5.90 -3.84
CA LEU A 54 14.91 -4.66 -4.31
C LEU A 54 13.39 -4.71 -4.14
N LEU A 55 12.76 -5.87 -4.39
CA LEU A 55 11.33 -6.07 -4.16
C LEU A 55 11.00 -5.90 -2.67
N ASP A 56 11.70 -6.60 -1.80
CA ASP A 56 11.55 -6.51 -0.35
C ASP A 56 11.72 -5.06 0.13
N LEU A 57 12.72 -4.35 -0.41
CA LEU A 57 12.93 -2.94 -0.09
C LEU A 57 11.75 -2.09 -0.55
N MET A 58 11.28 -2.26 -1.78
CA MET A 58 10.19 -1.44 -2.31
C MET A 58 8.84 -1.75 -1.65
N GLU A 59 8.62 -2.96 -1.12
CA GLU A 59 7.46 -3.26 -0.26
C GLU A 59 7.43 -2.38 0.99
N THR A 60 8.60 -2.05 1.54
CA THR A 60 8.71 -1.10 2.67
C THR A 60 8.59 0.37 2.26
N ARG A 61 8.59 0.67 0.95
CA ARG A 61 8.59 2.03 0.41
C ARG A 61 7.30 2.40 -0.30
N ALA A 62 6.52 1.46 -0.85
CA ALA A 62 5.35 1.77 -1.66
C ALA A 62 4.11 1.01 -1.21
N GLY A 63 2.94 1.65 -1.32
CA GLY A 63 1.66 0.96 -1.05
C GLY A 63 1.24 0.01 -2.16
N ARG A 64 1.70 0.22 -3.39
CA ARG A 64 1.35 -0.61 -4.55
C ARG A 64 2.56 -0.88 -5.45
N LEU A 65 2.88 -2.15 -5.65
CA LEU A 65 3.92 -2.59 -6.58
C LEU A 65 3.30 -3.03 -7.89
N LEU A 66 3.89 -2.60 -9.01
CA LEU A 66 3.44 -2.92 -10.36
C LEU A 66 4.55 -3.60 -11.14
N PHE A 67 4.20 -4.57 -11.98
CA PHE A 67 5.14 -5.24 -12.88
C PHE A 67 4.70 -5.06 -14.33
N ASN A 68 5.60 -4.54 -15.17
CA ASN A 68 5.36 -4.21 -16.57
C ASN A 68 4.13 -3.32 -16.81
N GLN A 69 3.88 -2.40 -15.89
CA GLN A 69 2.77 -1.45 -15.95
C GLN A 69 3.17 -0.07 -15.43
N PHE A 70 2.62 0.96 -16.06
CA PHE A 70 2.71 2.33 -15.58
C PHE A 70 1.76 2.56 -14.39
N PRO A 71 2.13 3.41 -13.41
CA PRO A 71 1.39 3.53 -12.15
C PRO A 71 0.14 4.41 -12.21
N THR A 72 -0.11 5.08 -13.36
CA THR A 72 -1.15 6.12 -13.52
C THR A 72 -2.57 5.59 -13.36
N GLY A 73 -2.82 4.35 -13.78
CA GLY A 73 -4.10 3.69 -13.56
C GLY A 73 -4.30 3.32 -12.10
N VAL A 74 -5.45 3.70 -11.53
CA VAL A 74 -5.90 3.30 -10.20
C VAL A 74 -7.26 2.63 -10.33
N GLU A 75 -7.29 1.31 -10.17
CA GLU A 75 -8.52 0.54 -10.21
C GLU A 75 -9.31 0.70 -8.90
N VAL A 76 -10.64 0.79 -9.01
CA VAL A 76 -11.54 0.83 -7.84
C VAL A 76 -12.03 -0.58 -7.56
N CYS A 77 -11.24 -1.36 -6.81
CA CYS A 77 -11.53 -2.75 -6.46
C CYS A 77 -11.26 -3.02 -4.97
N GLU A 78 -11.49 -4.25 -4.50
CA GLU A 78 -11.28 -4.62 -3.10
C GLU A 78 -9.80 -4.72 -2.70
N SER A 79 -8.94 -5.09 -3.65
CA SER A 79 -7.51 -5.33 -3.42
C SER A 79 -6.63 -4.09 -3.58
N ILE A 80 -7.19 -2.95 -3.99
CA ILE A 80 -6.41 -1.74 -4.24
C ILE A 80 -5.86 -1.15 -2.93
N VAL A 81 -4.58 -0.77 -2.97
CA VAL A 81 -3.93 0.04 -1.94
C VAL A 81 -3.49 1.36 -2.58
N HIS A 82 -4.21 2.43 -2.30
CA HIS A 82 -3.85 3.79 -2.68
C HIS A 82 -3.41 4.54 -1.42
N GLY A 83 -2.10 4.52 -1.19
CA GLY A 83 -1.42 4.94 0.02
C GLY A 83 0.01 4.43 0.03
N GLY A 84 0.62 4.30 1.20
CA GLY A 84 2.01 3.88 1.37
C GLY A 84 2.64 4.47 2.64
N PRO A 85 3.94 4.29 2.85
CA PRO A 85 4.65 5.00 3.91
C PRO A 85 4.62 6.52 3.69
N TYR A 86 4.83 7.31 4.76
CA TYR A 86 5.02 8.76 4.62
C TYR A 86 6.22 9.07 3.70
N PRO A 87 6.15 10.08 2.80
CA PRO A 87 5.10 11.10 2.67
C PRO A 87 3.90 10.73 1.78
N ALA A 88 3.83 9.53 1.20
CA ALA A 88 2.72 9.15 0.31
C ALA A 88 1.34 9.21 0.99
N THR A 89 1.27 8.91 2.28
CA THR A 89 0.10 9.17 3.14
C THR A 89 0.54 9.39 4.59
N THR A 90 -0.32 9.99 5.38
CA THR A 90 -0.13 10.20 6.82
C THR A 90 -0.53 8.97 7.67
N ASP A 91 -1.27 8.01 7.11
CA ASP A 91 -1.54 6.71 7.76
C ASP A 91 -1.37 5.56 6.76
N SER A 92 -0.21 4.91 6.82
CA SER A 92 0.20 3.83 5.91
C SER A 92 -0.56 2.53 6.10
N ARG A 93 -1.34 2.39 7.17
CA ARG A 93 -2.12 1.17 7.46
C ARG A 93 -3.43 1.12 6.69
N SER A 94 -3.73 2.14 5.89
CA SER A 94 -5.02 2.32 5.21
C SER A 94 -4.87 2.55 3.71
N THR A 95 -6.00 2.50 3.00
CA THR A 95 -6.12 2.91 1.60
C THR A 95 -7.17 4.01 1.48
N SER A 96 -6.97 4.98 0.58
CA SER A 96 -7.99 6.01 0.29
C SER A 96 -8.96 5.62 -0.83
N VAL A 97 -8.64 4.57 -1.60
CA VAL A 97 -9.43 4.06 -2.73
C VAL A 97 -9.80 2.60 -2.48
N GLY A 98 -10.91 2.14 -3.05
CA GLY A 98 -11.40 0.77 -2.90
C GLY A 98 -12.24 0.53 -1.65
N THR A 99 -12.79 -0.67 -1.52
CA THR A 99 -13.73 -1.00 -0.44
C THR A 99 -13.08 -0.91 0.94
N GLY A 100 -11.77 -1.21 1.06
CA GLY A 100 -11.01 -1.07 2.30
C GLY A 100 -10.95 0.37 2.85
N ALA A 101 -11.23 1.38 2.02
CA ALA A 101 -11.19 2.78 2.44
C ALA A 101 -12.26 3.14 3.49
N ILE A 102 -13.33 2.34 3.61
CA ILE A 102 -14.37 2.52 4.64
C ILE A 102 -13.80 2.39 6.06
N LEU A 103 -12.75 1.57 6.25
CA LEU A 103 -12.16 1.31 7.56
C LEU A 103 -11.48 2.53 8.17
N ARG A 104 -11.17 3.57 7.39
CA ARG A 104 -10.66 4.85 7.90
C ARG A 104 -11.65 5.61 8.78
N PHE A 105 -12.94 5.30 8.64
CA PHE A 105 -14.04 5.96 9.35
C PHE A 105 -14.67 5.06 10.41
N ALA A 106 -14.08 3.89 10.67
CA ALA A 106 -14.58 2.90 11.62
C ALA A 106 -13.53 2.58 12.70
N ARG A 107 -13.99 2.09 13.85
CA ARG A 107 -13.12 1.52 14.89
C ARG A 107 -13.75 0.27 15.49
N PRO A 108 -12.96 -0.74 15.91
CA PRO A 108 -13.50 -1.90 16.59
C PRO A 108 -13.99 -1.55 18.01
N VAL A 109 -15.01 -2.27 18.47
CA VAL A 109 -15.52 -2.28 19.85
C VAL A 109 -15.75 -3.74 20.25
N CYS A 110 -15.31 -4.12 21.44
CA CYS A 110 -15.51 -5.47 21.99
C CYS A 110 -16.62 -5.47 23.04
N TYR A 111 -17.50 -6.46 22.97
CA TYR A 111 -18.55 -6.72 23.96
C TYR A 111 -18.24 -8.06 24.64
N GLN A 112 -18.16 -8.07 25.98
CA GLN A 112 -17.83 -9.25 26.76
C GLN A 112 -18.84 -9.44 27.88
N GLY A 113 -19.48 -10.62 27.94
CA GLY A 113 -20.47 -10.95 28.97
C GLY A 113 -21.79 -10.15 28.88
N PHE A 114 -22.08 -9.55 27.72
CA PHE A 114 -23.32 -8.81 27.48
C PHE A 114 -24.49 -9.77 27.21
N PRO A 115 -25.70 -9.52 27.74
CA PRO A 115 -26.90 -10.19 27.27
C PRO A 115 -27.19 -9.84 25.80
N ASP A 116 -27.72 -10.81 25.06
CA ASP A 116 -27.91 -10.72 23.60
C ASP A 116 -28.81 -9.53 23.19
N GLU A 117 -29.84 -9.22 23.97
CA GLU A 117 -30.77 -8.12 23.69
C GLU A 117 -30.12 -6.73 23.74
N PHE A 118 -28.98 -6.61 24.43
CA PHE A 118 -28.19 -5.37 24.53
C PHE A 118 -27.03 -5.33 23.54
N LEU A 119 -26.80 -6.39 22.76
CA LEU A 119 -25.82 -6.36 21.67
C LEU A 119 -26.38 -5.57 20.47
N PRO A 120 -25.49 -4.88 19.70
CA PRO A 120 -25.81 -4.41 18.36
C PRO A 120 -26.35 -5.54 17.50
N GLU A 121 -27.25 -5.22 16.58
CA GLU A 121 -27.93 -6.19 15.72
C GLU A 121 -26.93 -7.11 14.98
N GLU A 122 -25.80 -6.55 14.55
CA GLU A 122 -24.72 -7.24 13.84
C GLU A 122 -23.99 -8.30 14.69
N LEU A 123 -24.12 -8.22 16.02
CA LEU A 123 -23.46 -9.12 16.98
C LEU A 123 -24.41 -10.09 17.68
N ARG A 124 -25.73 -9.98 17.46
CA ARG A 124 -26.71 -10.87 18.07
C ARG A 124 -26.62 -12.30 17.54
N GLU A 125 -26.87 -13.28 18.39
CA GLU A 125 -26.72 -14.70 18.09
C GLU A 125 -27.49 -15.12 16.83
N GLU A 126 -28.74 -14.68 16.69
CA GLU A 126 -29.62 -15.01 15.55
C GLU A 126 -29.11 -14.50 14.19
N ASN A 127 -28.10 -13.63 14.17
CA ASN A 127 -27.58 -12.97 12.96
C ASN A 127 -28.71 -12.41 12.06
N PRO A 128 -29.59 -11.54 12.58
CA PRO A 128 -30.74 -11.02 11.85
C PRO A 128 -30.36 -10.34 10.51
N GLY A 129 -29.17 -9.74 10.45
CA GLY A 129 -28.63 -9.13 9.23
C GLY A 129 -28.05 -10.12 8.21
N GLY A 130 -27.94 -11.41 8.54
CA GLY A 130 -27.36 -12.44 7.66
C GLY A 130 -25.92 -12.15 7.23
N ILE A 131 -25.17 -11.38 8.04
CA ILE A 131 -23.83 -10.91 7.67
C ILE A 131 -22.78 -12.01 7.90
N LYS A 132 -21.66 -11.90 7.18
CA LYS A 132 -20.52 -12.80 7.36
C LYS A 132 -19.79 -12.46 8.67
N ARG A 133 -19.72 -13.42 9.59
CA ARG A 133 -18.98 -13.33 10.85
C ARG A 133 -17.81 -14.30 10.84
N LYS A 134 -16.77 -14.00 11.62
CA LYS A 134 -15.65 -14.92 11.86
C LYS A 134 -15.82 -15.50 13.26
N GLU A 135 -16.23 -16.76 13.31
CA GLU A 135 -16.46 -17.53 14.54
C GLU A 135 -15.36 -18.60 14.68
N GLY A 136 -15.11 -19.05 15.91
CA GLY A 136 -14.08 -20.05 16.24
C GLY A 136 -14.62 -21.47 16.25
#